data_AF-A0A7W4UIV2-F1
#
_entry.id   AF-A0A7W4UIV2-F1
#
_cell.length_a   1.000
_cell.length_b   1.000
_cell.length_c   1.000
_cell.angle_alpha   90.00
_cell.angle_beta   90.00
_cell.angle_gamma   90.00
#
_symmetry.space_group_name_H-M   'P 1'
#
loop_
_entity.id
_entity.type
_entity.pdbx_description
1 polymer ?
#
loop_
_entity_poly.entity_id
_entity_poly.type
_entity_poly.pdbx_seq_one_letter_code
_entity_poly.pdbx_strand_id
1 'polypeptide(L)'
;MHEEPDVEVLWPELFEPLDEQQRRSVRQSFVRAAAGGWVPNREDVENLTALESGAITPEEYDRRVDETATRHWVDEAVWRPGGSAAV
;
A
#
# COMPACT_ATOMS: atom_id res chain seq x y z
N MET A 1 19.47 -4.30 12.26
CA MET A 1 19.11 -3.09 11.50
C MET A 1 17.96 -3.53 10.62
N HIS A 2 16.72 -3.15 10.96
CA HIS A 2 15.59 -3.50 10.11
C HIS A 2 15.69 -2.60 8.89
N GLU A 3 15.96 -3.20 7.75
CA GLU A 3 15.88 -2.53 6.45
C GLU A 3 14.38 -2.29 6.23
N GLU A 4 13.91 -1.12 6.67
CA GLU A 4 12.53 -0.68 6.40
C GLU A 4 12.36 -0.67 4.88
N PRO A 5 11.24 -1.22 4.34
CA PRO A 5 11.06 -1.27 2.90
C PRO A 5 11.05 0.16 2.35
N ASP A 6 12.12 0.54 1.65
CA ASP A 6 12.17 1.81 0.96
C ASP A 6 11.36 1.70 -0.33
N VAL A 7 10.08 2.06 -0.21
CA VAL A 7 9.12 2.06 -1.32
C VAL A 7 9.56 2.93 -2.50
N GLU A 8 10.41 3.95 -2.26
CA GLU A 8 10.98 4.78 -3.33
C GLU A 8 12.07 4.02 -4.10
N VAL A 9 12.78 3.09 -3.46
CA VAL A 9 13.73 2.20 -4.14
C VAL A 9 12.99 1.12 -4.94
N LEU A 10 11.87 0.62 -4.43
CA LEU A 10 11.09 -0.42 -5.11
C LEU A 10 10.35 0.12 -6.34
N TRP A 11 9.80 1.33 -6.25
CA TRP A 11 8.97 1.92 -7.31
C TRP A 11 9.30 3.41 -7.54
N PRO A 12 10.54 3.75 -7.95
CA PRO A 12 11.01 5.13 -8.09
C PRO A 12 10.17 5.95 -9.07
N GLU A 13 9.61 5.32 -10.10
CA GLU A 13 8.77 5.95 -11.11
C GLU A 13 7.48 6.56 -10.53
N LEU A 14 6.99 6.03 -9.40
CA LEU A 14 5.81 6.59 -8.73
C LEU A 14 6.15 7.91 -8.05
N PHE A 15 7.41 8.11 -7.63
CA PHE A 15 7.86 9.31 -6.90
C PHE A 15 8.33 10.45 -7.81
N GLU A 16 8.46 10.22 -9.13
CA GLU A 16 8.82 11.25 -10.11
C GLU A 16 7.99 12.54 -10.02
N PRO A 17 6.64 12.51 -9.92
CA PRO A 17 5.83 13.73 -9.82
C PRO A 17 5.88 14.42 -8.45
N LEU A 18 6.51 13.81 -7.44
CA LEU A 18 6.54 14.33 -6.06
C LEU A 18 7.76 15.21 -5.79
N ASP A 19 7.55 16.28 -5.03
CA ASP A 19 8.61 17.03 -4.39
C ASP A 19 9.18 16.32 -3.16
N GLU A 20 10.34 16.77 -2.66
CA GLU A 20 11.05 16.14 -1.53
C GLU A 20 10.19 16.05 -0.25
N GLN A 21 9.29 17.01 -0.03
CA GLN A 21 8.43 17.02 1.15
C GLN A 21 7.35 15.94 1.04
N GLN A 22 6.74 15.82 -0.13
CA GLN A 22 5.75 14.78 -0.45
C GLN A 22 6.39 13.39 -0.45
N ARG A 23 7.58 13.23 -1.05
CA ARG A 23 8.33 11.95 -1.02
C ARG A 23 8.62 11.50 0.41
N ARG A 24 9.00 12.43 1.29
CA ARG A 24 9.20 12.13 2.73
C ARG A 24 7.89 11.72 3.41
N SER A 25 6.78 12.39 3.09
CA SER A 25 5.44 12.07 3.61
C SER A 25 5.06 10.62 3.28
N VAL A 26 5.13 10.23 2.01
CA VAL A 26 4.84 8.87 1.52
C VAL A 26 5.71 7.82 2.20
N ARG A 27 7.05 8.01 2.22
CA ARG A 27 7.99 7.08 2.85
C ARG A 27 7.67 6.85 4.34
N GLN A 28 7.41 7.93 5.08
CA GLN A 28 7.12 7.84 6.51
C GLN A 28 5.80 7.14 6.81
N SER A 29 4.79 7.28 5.94
CA SER A 29 3.52 6.55 6.06
C SER A 29 3.75 5.03 5.96
N PHE A 30 4.57 4.59 5.00
CA PHE A 30 4.86 3.16 4.84
C PHE A 30 5.82 2.60 5.88
N VAL A 31 6.79 3.37 6.36
CA VAL A 31 7.61 2.99 7.52
C VAL A 31 6.74 2.68 8.74
N ARG A 32 5.76 3.54 9.03
CA ARG A 32 4.82 3.33 10.15
C ARG A 32 3.93 2.11 9.95
N ALA A 33 3.44 1.87 8.73
CA ALA A 33 2.66 0.69 8.42
C ALA A 33 3.51 -0.60 8.56
N ALA A 34 4.74 -0.58 8.06
CA ALA A 34 5.68 -1.70 8.14
C ALA A 34 6.11 -2.03 9.56
N ALA A 35 6.23 -1.03 10.44
CA ALA A 35 6.44 -1.25 11.87
C ALA A 35 5.30 -2.07 12.53
N GLY A 36 4.10 -2.07 11.93
CA GLY A 36 2.96 -2.90 12.33
C GLY A 36 2.95 -4.30 11.70
N GLY A 37 3.98 -4.68 10.94
CA GLY A 37 4.07 -5.98 10.25
C GLY A 37 3.37 -6.02 8.89
N TRP A 38 2.92 -4.88 8.36
CA TRP A 38 2.30 -4.77 7.05
C TRP A 38 3.34 -4.61 5.94
N VAL A 39 3.11 -5.22 4.78
CA VAL A 39 4.04 -5.16 3.63
C VAL A 39 3.39 -4.36 2.50
N PRO A 40 4.01 -3.26 2.02
CA PRO A 40 3.48 -2.50 0.90
C PRO A 40 3.44 -3.29 -0.39
N ASN A 41 2.34 -3.13 -1.13
CA ASN A 41 2.26 -3.50 -2.54
C ASN A 41 2.30 -2.24 -3.42
N ARG A 42 2.52 -2.43 -4.72
CA ARG A 42 2.65 -1.32 -5.68
C ARG A 42 1.41 -0.44 -5.75
N GLU A 43 0.22 -1.03 -5.71
CA GLU A 43 -1.06 -0.33 -5.85
C GLU A 43 -1.29 0.65 -4.70
N ASP A 44 -0.94 0.26 -3.47
CA ASP A 44 -1.02 1.14 -2.30
C ASP A 44 -0.05 2.32 -2.41
N VAL A 45 1.17 2.08 -2.91
CA VAL A 45 2.16 3.15 -3.14
C VAL A 45 1.69 4.10 -4.23
N GLU A 46 1.09 3.58 -5.31
CA GLU A 46 0.52 4.38 -6.38
C GLU A 46 -0.64 5.26 -5.87
N ASN A 47 -1.56 4.69 -5.09
CA ASN A 47 -2.70 5.42 -4.53
C ASN A 47 -2.25 6.54 -3.58
N LEU A 48 -1.33 6.25 -2.66
CA LEU A 48 -0.85 7.26 -1.71
C LEU A 48 -0.03 8.36 -2.42
N THR A 49 0.76 8.00 -3.42
CA THR A 49 1.51 8.97 -4.22
C THR A 49 0.59 9.86 -5.07
N ALA A 50 -0.45 9.28 -5.66
CA ALA A 50 -1.46 10.04 -6.40
C ALA A 50 -2.21 11.01 -5.49
N LEU A 51 -2.47 10.64 -4.24
CA LEU A 51 -3.07 11.53 -3.24
C LEU A 51 -2.13 12.68 -2.89
N GLU A 52 -0.88 12.39 -2.55
CA GLU A 52 0.10 13.40 -2.12
C GLU A 52 0.47 14.37 -3.25
N SER A 53 0.51 13.90 -4.50
CA SER A 53 0.68 14.75 -5.69
C SER A 53 -0.55 15.61 -6.03
N GLY A 54 -1.71 15.31 -5.43
CA GLY A 54 -2.98 15.94 -5.76
C GLY A 54 -3.59 15.47 -7.08
N ALA A 55 -3.11 14.35 -7.64
CA ALA A 55 -3.67 13.74 -8.84
C ALA A 55 -5.05 13.10 -8.59
N ILE A 56 -5.31 12.66 -7.35
CA ILE A 56 -6.62 12.18 -6.88
C ILE A 56 -7.05 12.93 -5.62
N THR A 57 -8.35 12.93 -5.36
CA THR A 57 -8.90 13.52 -4.12
C THR A 57 -8.87 12.50 -2.97
N PRO A 58 -8.98 12.94 -1.71
CA PRO A 58 -9.12 12.04 -0.58
C PRO A 58 -10.31 11.08 -0.73
N GLU A 59 -11.44 11.52 -1.27
CA GLU A 59 -12.62 10.67 -1.48
C GLU A 59 -12.36 9.57 -2.52
N GLU A 60 -11.59 9.90 -3.57
CA GLU A 60 -11.17 8.92 -4.58
C GLU A 60 -10.16 7.93 -3.99
N TYR A 61 -9.24 8.40 -3.14
CA TYR A 61 -8.30 7.55 -2.42
C TYR A 61 -9.04 6.55 -1.51
N ASP A 62 -10.00 7.02 -0.71
CA ASP A 62 -10.78 6.16 0.18
C ASP A 62 -11.54 5.09 -0.61
N ARG A 63 -12.18 5.46 -1.73
CA ARG A 63 -12.86 4.49 -2.60
C ARG A 63 -11.91 3.41 -3.11
N ARG A 64 -10.72 3.78 -3.57
CA ARG A 64 -9.73 2.84 -4.09
C ARG A 64 -9.21 1.92 -2.98
N VAL A 65 -8.88 2.47 -1.82
CA VAL A 65 -8.42 1.67 -0.67
C VAL A 65 -9.50 0.68 -0.23
N ASP A 66 -10.78 1.06 -0.22
CA ASP A 66 -11.89 0.14 0.09
C ASP A 66 -12.02 -0.99 -0.95
N GLU A 67 -11.86 -0.67 -2.23
CA GLU A 67 -11.84 -1.65 -3.32
C GLU A 67 -10.64 -2.61 -3.21
N THR A 68 -9.45 -2.08 -2.95
CA THR A 68 -8.20 -2.85 -2.80
C THR A 68 -8.22 -3.70 -1.52
N ALA A 69 -8.72 -3.17 -0.40
CA ALA A 69 -8.85 -3.89 0.87
C ALA A 69 -9.88 -5.02 0.76
N THR A 70 -11.00 -4.80 0.05
CA THR A 70 -11.96 -5.85 -0.27
C THR A 70 -11.31 -6.96 -1.08
N ARG A 71 -10.46 -6.61 -2.05
CA ARG A 71 -9.72 -7.58 -2.86
C ARG A 71 -8.69 -8.36 -2.05
N HIS A 72 -7.89 -7.69 -1.21
CA HIS A 72 -6.89 -8.35 -0.39
C HIS A 72 -7.52 -9.26 0.67
N TRP A 73 -8.65 -8.84 1.26
CA TRP A 73 -9.41 -9.67 2.20
C TRP A 73 -10.02 -10.90 1.51
N VAL A 74 -10.44 -10.76 0.24
CA VAL A 74 -10.92 -11.89 -0.58
C VAL A 74 -9.76 -12.81 -0.99
N ASP A 75 -8.59 -12.29 -1.33
CA ASP A 75 -7.37 -13.07 -1.62
C ASP A 75 -6.88 -13.83 -0.37
N GLU A 76 -6.88 -13.22 0.81
CA GLU A 76 -6.61 -13.91 2.09
C GLU A 76 -7.70 -14.91 2.47
N ALA A 77 -8.98 -14.63 2.18
CA ALA A 77 -10.08 -15.56 2.42
C ALA A 77 -10.07 -16.78 1.48
N VAL A 78 -9.41 -16.69 0.32
CA VAL A 78 -9.15 -17.80 -0.61
C VAL A 78 -8.07 -18.74 -0.08
N TRP A 79 -7.21 -18.32 0.86
CA TRP A 79 -6.29 -19.21 1.56
C TRP A 79 -6.99 -19.98 2.70
N ARG A 80 -7.44 -21.21 2.42
CA ARG A 80 -7.79 -22.22 3.44
C ARG A 80 -6.71 -23.30 3.54
N PRO A 81 -5.81 -23.28 4.56
CA PRO A 81 -5.04 -24.47 4.87
C PRO A 81 -5.93 -25.40 5.70
N GLY A 82 -6.51 -26.41 5.04
CA GLY A 82 -7.26 -27.47 5.72
C GLY A 82 -8.76 -27.50 5.42
N GLY A 83 -9.13 -27.53 4.13
CA GLY A 83 -10.42 -28.07 3.73
C GLY A 83 -10.43 -29.59 3.90
N SER A 84 -10.60 -30.08 5.14
CA SER A 84 -10.93 -31.48 5.37
C SER A 84 -12.45 -31.62 5.25
N ALA A 85 -12.90 -32.04 4.07
CA ALA A 85 -14.19 -32.65 3.92
C ALA A 85 -14.13 -34.05 4.53
N ALA A 86 -14.75 -34.25 5.68
CA ALA A 86 -15.14 -35.57 6.15
C ALA A 86 -16.29 -35.46 7.16
N VAL A 87 -17.47 -35.82 6.65
CA VAL A 87 -18.67 -36.45 7.27
C VAL A 87 -19.33 -35.83 8.50
#